data_AF-A0A2N1A092-F1
#
_entry.id   AF-A0A2N1A092-F1
#
_cell.length_a   1.000
_cell.length_b   1.000
_cell.length_c   1.000
_cell.angle_alpha   90.00
_cell.angle_beta   90.00
_cell.angle_gamma   90.00
#
_symmetry.space_group_name_H-M   'P 1'
#
loop_
_entity.id
_entity.type
_entity.pdbx_description
1 polymer ?
#
loop_
_entity_poly.entity_id
_entity_poly.type
_entity_poly.pdbx_seq_one_letter_code
_entity_poly.pdbx_strand_id
1 'polypeptide(L)' 'MDIKSSITLRSFKKYHPRQIAKFVKGFFNGRIFIVGLGRLRVIEGRVVAYQHQKTEKSILIVVSEINKIVAEMSQRKLTV' A
#
# COMPACT_ATOMS: atom_id res chain seq x y z
N MET A 1 -13.86 24.52 -3.27
CA MET A 1 -12.70 23.71 -3.69
C MET A 1 -13.10 22.25 -3.56
N ASP A 2 -13.74 21.69 -4.58
CA ASP A 2 -14.16 20.29 -4.55
C ASP A 2 -12.96 19.43 -4.91
N ILE A 3 -12.35 18.88 -3.86
CA ILE A 3 -11.18 18.02 -3.94
C ILE A 3 -11.58 16.86 -4.84
N LYS A 4 -11.06 16.84 -6.07
CA LYS A 4 -11.02 15.65 -6.92
C LYS A 4 -10.33 14.58 -6.09
N SER A 5 -11.14 13.83 -5.36
CA SER A 5 -10.80 12.63 -4.61
C SER A 5 -10.12 11.72 -5.62
N SER A 6 -8.79 11.78 -5.71
CA SER A 6 -8.09 11.21 -6.87
C SER A 6 -8.49 9.72 -6.98
N ILE A 7 -9.27 9.43 -8.02
CA ILE A 7 -10.08 8.23 -8.26
C ILE A 7 -9.17 7.01 -8.55
N THR A 8 -7.87 7.10 -8.34
CA THR A 8 -6.92 6.06 -8.72
C THR A 8 -6.93 4.91 -7.73
N LEU A 9 -7.79 3.91 -8.03
CA LEU A 9 -7.77 2.58 -7.43
C LEU A 9 -6.88 1.69 -8.29
N ARG A 10 -5.74 1.22 -7.75
CA ARG A 10 -4.89 0.24 -8.43
C ARG A 10 -5.22 -1.18 -7.95
N SER A 11 -5.68 -2.02 -8.87
CA SER A 11 -6.00 -3.42 -8.57
C SER A 11 -4.83 -4.35 -8.89
N PHE A 12 -4.49 -5.24 -7.95
CA PHE A 12 -3.48 -6.27 -8.08
C PHE A 12 -4.17 -7.63 -8.08
N LYS A 13 -4.12 -8.33 -9.23
CA LYS A 13 -4.74 -9.65 -9.41
C LYS A 13 -4.00 -10.76 -8.66
N LYS A 14 -2.71 -10.57 -8.39
CA LYS A 14 -1.83 -11.51 -7.67
C LYS A 14 -1.12 -10.78 -6.54
N TYR A 15 -0.89 -11.48 -5.44
CA TYR A 15 -0.13 -10.95 -4.31
C TYR A 15 1.37 -11.02 -4.60
N HIS A 16 1.92 -9.90 -5.10
CA HIS A 16 3.37 -9.72 -5.30
C HIS A 16 3.84 -8.53 -4.46
N PRO A 17 4.21 -8.76 -3.19
CA PRO A 17 4.42 -7.68 -2.21
C PRO A 17 5.51 -6.69 -2.63
N ARG A 18 6.57 -7.13 -3.30
CA ARG A 18 7.60 -6.24 -3.87
C ARG A 18 7.09 -5.32 -4.99
N GLN A 19 6.23 -5.81 -5.89
CA GLN A 19 5.66 -4.99 -6.96
C GLN A 19 4.67 -3.97 -6.38
N ILE A 20 3.87 -4.40 -5.40
CA ILE A 20 2.94 -3.54 -4.67
C ILE A 20 3.74 -2.45 -3.93
N ALA A 21 4.78 -2.82 -3.19
CA ALA A 21 5.67 -1.89 -2.50
C ALA A 21 6.34 -0.89 -3.47
N LYS A 22 6.81 -1.34 -4.65
CA LYS A 22 7.36 -0.45 -5.68
C LYS A 22 6.34 0.58 -6.16
N PHE A 23 5.10 0.15 -6.37
CA PHE A 23 4.01 1.04 -6.74
C PHE A 23 3.69 2.03 -5.61
N VAL A 24 3.52 1.54 -4.39
CA VAL A 24 3.21 2.32 -3.19
C VAL A 24 4.29 3.37 -2.92
N LYS A 25 5.57 3.00 -3.01
CA LYS A 25 6.70 3.93 -2.84
C LYS A 25 6.66 5.12 -3.80
N GLY A 26 6.22 4.89 -5.04
CA GLY A 26 6.08 5.95 -6.06
C GLY A 26 4.77 6.72 -5.98
N PHE A 27 3.81 6.26 -5.16
CA PHE A 27 2.46 6.79 -5.12
C PHE A 27 2.16 7.43 -3.76
N PHE A 28 2.01 8.75 -3.75
CA PHE A 28 1.86 9.48 -2.49
C PHE A 28 0.55 9.18 -1.77
N ASN A 29 -0.61 9.21 -2.43
CA ASN A 29 -1.90 8.98 -1.78
C ASN A 29 -2.89 8.31 -2.73
N GLY A 30 -3.50 7.20 -2.32
CA GLY A 30 -4.36 6.41 -3.20
C GLY A 30 -5.12 5.27 -2.54
N ARG A 31 -5.72 4.43 -3.39
CA ARG A 31 -6.38 3.19 -2.97
C ARG A 31 -5.78 2.04 -3.75
N ILE A 32 -5.57 0.90 -3.09
CA ILE A 32 -5.17 -0.33 -3.74
C ILE A 32 -6.19 -1.42 -3.45
N PHE A 33 -6.37 -2.34 -4.38
CA PHE A 33 -7.18 -3.53 -4.18
C PHE A 33 -6.30 -4.74 -4.46
N ILE A 34 -6.25 -5.68 -3.54
CA ILE A 34 -5.50 -6.92 -3.69
C ILE A 34 -6.54 -8.04 -3.71
N VAL A 35 -6.60 -8.79 -4.82
CA VAL A 35 -7.50 -9.94 -4.92
C VAL A 35 -7.15 -10.95 -3.82
N GLY A 36 -8.14 -11.39 -3.06
CA GLY A 36 -7.97 -12.31 -1.91
C GLY A 36 -7.71 -11.62 -0.57
N LEU A 37 -7.46 -10.31 -0.55
CA LEU A 37 -7.26 -9.54 0.69
C LEU A 37 -8.27 -8.40 0.86
N GLY A 38 -8.61 -7.73 -0.25
CA GLY A 38 -9.56 -6.63 -0.25
C GLY A 38 -8.92 -5.27 -0.54
N ARG A 39 -9.64 -4.22 -0.16
CA ARG A 39 -9.26 -2.82 -0.44
C ARG A 39 -8.41 -2.29 0.70
N LEU A 40 -7.30 -1.65 0.37
CA LEU A 40 -6.43 -0.93 1.32
C LEU A 40 -6.23 0.52 0.86
N ARG A 41 -5.78 1.37 1.78
CA ARG A 41 -5.45 2.76 1.47
C ARG A 41 -3.93 2.93 1.41
N VAL A 42 -3.49 3.82 0.54
CA VAL A 42 -2.10 4.29 0.50
C VAL A 42 -2.10 5.73 0.97
N ILE A 43 -1.32 6.02 2.01
CA ILE A 43 -1.18 7.34 2.61
C ILE A 43 0.32 7.64 2.74
N GLU A 44 0.76 8.73 2.14
CA GLU A 44 2.18 9.16 2.11
C GLU A 44 3.16 8.04 1.72
N GLY A 45 2.81 7.25 0.69
CA GLY A 45 3.65 6.13 0.26
C GLY A 45 3.72 4.97 1.25
N ARG A 46 2.76 4.86 2.19
CA ARG A 46 2.60 3.73 3.12
C ARG A 46 1.23 3.08 2.95
N VAL A 47 1.15 1.77 3.11
CA VAL A 47 -0.11 1.03 3.08
C VAL A 47 -0.76 1.08 4.46
N VAL A 48 -2.07 1.33 4.49
CA VAL A 48 -2.88 1.44 5.69
C VAL A 48 -4.18 0.64 5.50
N ALA A 49 -4.52 -0.18 6.49
CA ALA A 49 -5.80 -0.89 6.53
C ALA A 49 -6.96 0.06 6.87
N TYR A 50 -8.16 -0.24 6.37
CA TYR A 50 -9.36 0.49 6.77
C TYR A 50 -9.75 0.15 8.22
N GLN A 51 -10.52 1.04 8.88
CA GLN A 51 -10.94 0.88 10.28
C GLN A 51 -11.57 -0.51 10.55
N HIS A 52 -12.46 -0.96 9.66
CA HIS A 52 -13.16 -2.24 9.77
C HIS A 52 -12.26 -3.46 9.54
N GLN A 53 -11.08 -3.27 8.94
CA GLN A 53 -10.11 -4.34 8.64
C GLN A 53 -9.00 -4.45 9.68
N LYS A 54 -8.92 -3.51 10.64
CA LYS A 54 -7.88 -3.52 11.69
C LYS A 54 -8.02 -4.70 12.66
N THR A 55 -9.16 -5.37 12.68
CA THR A 55 -9.41 -6.58 13.47
C THR A 55 -8.94 -7.84 12.76
N GLU A 56 -8.68 -7.79 11.45
CA GLU A 56 -8.24 -8.93 10.65
C GLU A 56 -6.72 -9.09 10.70
N LYS A 57 -6.25 -10.10 11.44
CA LYS A 57 -4.81 -10.40 11.58
C LYS A 57 -4.09 -10.56 10.24
N SER A 58 -4.73 -11.22 9.26
CA SER A 58 -4.17 -11.43 7.92
C SER A 58 -3.89 -10.11 7.20
N ILE A 59 -4.78 -9.12 7.34
CA ILE A 59 -4.60 -7.80 6.74
C ILE A 59 -3.44 -7.06 7.42
N LEU A 60 -3.36 -7.11 8.75
CA LEU A 60 -2.26 -6.47 9.49
C LEU A 60 -0.90 -7.04 9.11
N ILE A 61 -0.79 -8.37 8.96
CA ILE A 61 0.45 -9.05 8.53
C ILE A 61 0.86 -8.55 7.14
N VAL A 62 -0.07 -8.52 6.19
CA VAL A 62 0.21 -8.08 4.82
C VAL A 62 0.59 -6.60 4.75
N VAL A 63 -0.12 -5.74 5.49
CA VAL A 63 0.21 -4.31 5.57
C VAL A 63 1.61 -4.10 6.13
N SER A 64 1.96 -4.82 7.19
CA SER A 64 3.30 -4.78 7.79
C SER A 64 4.38 -5.26 6.81
N GLU A 65 4.14 -6.38 6.12
CA GLU A 65 5.06 -6.94 5.13
C GLU A 65 5.33 -5.95 3.98
N ILE A 66 4.28 -5.37 3.40
CA ILE A 66 4.43 -4.40 2.30
C ILE A 66 5.20 -3.17 2.79
N ASN A 67 4.84 -2.62 3.95
CA ASN A 67 5.50 -1.43 4.49
C ASN A 67 6.97 -1.68 4.83
N LYS A 68 7.32 -2.87 5.31
CA LYS A 68 8.72 -3.28 5.53
C LYS A 68 9.52 -3.23 4.23
N ILE A 69 8.97 -3.79 3.15
CA ILE A 69 9.62 -3.76 1.83
C ILE A 69 9.73 -2.32 1.30
N VAL A 70 8.70 -1.48 1.48
CA VAL A 70 8.75 -0.07 1.10
C VAL A 70 9.88 0.66 1.84
N ALA A 71 10.05 0.39 3.14
CA ALA A 71 11.12 0.97 3.95
C ALA A 71 12.50 0.50 3.45
N GLU A 72 12.70 -0.80 3.25
CA GLU A 72 13.94 -1.37 2.69
C GLU A 72 14.29 -0.75 1.32
N MET A 73 13.29 -0.59 0.45
CA MET A 73 13.47 0.03 -0.86
C MET A 73 13.78 1.53 -0.77
N SER A 74 13.33 2.21 0.28
CA SER A 74 13.59 3.64 0.49
C SER A 74 14.98 3.88 1.09
N GLN A 75 15.45 3.00 1.98
CA GLN A 75 16.80 3.08 2.57
C GLN A 75 17.92 2.92 1.54
N ARG A 76 17.72 2.16 0.45
CA ARG A 76 18.70 2.02 -0.64
C ARG A 76 19.05 3.31 -1.39
N LYS A 77 18.39 4.44 -1.12
CA LYS A 77 18.72 5.74 -1.76
C LYS A 77 19.82 6.54 -1.04
N LEU A 78 20.35 6.08 0.09
CA LEU A 78 21.31 6.84 0.92
C LEU A 78 22.75 6.29 0.89
N THR A 79 23.16 5.60 -0.17
CA THR A 79 24.56 5.20 -0.35
C THR A 79 25.11 5.89 -1.59
N VAL A 80 25.55 7.13 -1.41
CA VAL A 80 26.47 7.85 -2.31
C VAL A 80 27.53 8.49 -1.43
#